data_AF-A0A8J7TWJ3-F1
#
_entry.id   AF-A0A8J7TWJ3-F1
#
_cell.length_a   1.000
_cell.length_b   1.000
_cell.length_c   1.000
_cell.angle_alpha   90.00
_cell.angle_beta   90.00
_cell.angle_gamma   90.00
#
_symmetry.space_group_name_H-M   'P 1'
#
loop_
_entity.id
_entity.type
_entity.pdbx_description
1 polymer ?
#
loop_
_entity_poly.entity_id
_entity_poly.type
_entity_poly.pdbx_seq_one_letter_code
_entity_poly.pdbx_strand_id
1 'polypeptide(L)' 'MPTADQMLARLYALRKDYADDPEDETYQALHHAFMFLSYRMAEFKDYVEAERKKQAQGG' A
#
# COMPACT_ATOMS: atom_id res chain seq x y z
N MET A 1 -12.86 2.51 -5.31
CA MET A 1 -11.46 2.39 -4.86
C MET A 1 -11.39 2.49 -3.33
N PRO A 2 -10.67 1.59 -2.64
CA PRO A 2 -10.39 1.73 -1.20
C PRO A 2 -9.67 3.06 -0.90
N THR A 3 -9.69 3.51 0.36
CA THR A 3 -8.88 4.65 0.80
C THR A 3 -7.40 4.26 0.92
N ALA A 4 -6.49 5.24 0.96
CA ALA A 4 -5.08 5.01 1.20
C ALA A 4 -4.84 4.22 2.51
N ASP A 5 -5.56 4.58 3.59
CA ASP A 5 -5.45 3.86 4.87
C ASP A 5 -5.94 2.40 4.75
N GLN A 6 -7.02 2.15 3.99
CA GLN A 6 -7.51 0.79 3.72
C GLN A 6 -6.54 -0.02 2.86
N MET A 7 -5.87 0.61 1.89
CA MET A 7 -4.83 -0.03 1.08
C MET A 7 -3.61 -0.40 1.93
N LEU A 8 -3.14 0.52 2.79
CA LEU A 8 -2.02 0.26 3.69
C LEU A 8 -2.34 -0.86 4.69
N ALA A 9 -3.57 -0.87 5.24
CA ALA A 9 -4.02 -1.93 6.14
C ALA A 9 -4.04 -3.32 5.46
N ARG A 10 -4.47 -3.39 4.19
CA ARG A 10 -4.41 -4.62 3.40
C ARG A 10 -2.99 -5.06 3.10
N LEU A 11 -2.10 -4.12 2.77
CA LEU A 11 -0.68 -4.40 2.56
C LEU A 11 -0.01 -4.95 3.82
N TYR A 12 -0.36 -4.40 4.99
CA TYR A 12 0.12 -4.91 6.27
C TYR A 12 -0.38 -6.33 6.57
N ALA A 13 -1.66 -6.63 6.27
CA ALA A 13 -2.20 -7.97 6.42
C ALA A 13 -1.49 -8.95 5.48
N LEU A 14 -1.33 -8.59 4.20
CA LEU A 14 -0.62 -9.42 3.22
C LEU A 14 0.84 -9.69 3.64
N ARG A 15 1.54 -8.69 4.18
CA ARG A 15 2.91 -8.87 4.71
C ARG A 15 2.96 -9.92 5.83
N LYS A 16 1.93 -10.01 6.68
CA LYS A 16 1.90 -10.98 7.78
C LYS A 16 1.81 -12.42 7.30
N ASP A 17 1.20 -12.65 6.14
CA ASP A 17 1.06 -13.99 5.58
C ASP A 17 2.40 -14.61 5.17
N TYR A 18 3.47 -13.80 5.09
CA TYR A 18 4.85 -14.19 4.77
C TYR A 18 5.84 -13.89 5.91
N ALA A 19 5.35 -13.56 7.11
CA ALA A 19 6.22 -13.09 8.21
C ALA A 19 6.95 -14.22 8.96
N ASP A 20 6.72 -15.48 8.58
CA ASP A 20 7.39 -16.67 9.10
C ASP A 20 8.83 -16.83 8.60
N ASP A 21 9.14 -16.28 7.42
CA ASP A 21 10.50 -16.19 6.89
C ASP A 21 10.88 -14.73 6.58
N PRO A 22 11.64 -14.06 7.47
CA PRO A 22 12.11 -12.70 7.22
C PRO A 22 13.09 -12.56 6.05
N GLU A 23 13.71 -13.64 5.56
CA GLU A 23 14.62 -13.60 4.40
C GLU A 23 13.87 -13.82 3.07
N ASP A 24 12.60 -14.23 3.12
CA ASP A 24 11.75 -14.40 1.94
C ASP A 24 11.65 -13.09 1.14
N GLU A 25 11.86 -13.19 -0.17
CA GLU A 25 11.87 -12.04 -1.07
C GLU A 25 10.50 -11.35 -1.14
N THR A 26 9.42 -12.11 -0.98
CA THR A 26 8.04 -11.57 -0.95
C THR A 26 7.82 -10.79 0.34
N TYR A 27 8.23 -11.34 1.49
CA TYR A 27 8.19 -10.61 2.76
C TYR A 27 8.98 -9.31 2.68
N GLN A 28 10.21 -9.35 2.16
CA GLN A 28 11.06 -8.17 2.01
C GLN A 28 10.42 -7.10 1.11
N ALA A 29 9.87 -7.49 -0.05
CA ALA A 29 9.18 -6.57 -0.95
C ALA A 29 7.96 -5.91 -0.27
N LEU A 30 7.12 -6.70 0.39
CA LEU A 30 5.94 -6.21 1.11
C LEU A 30 6.32 -5.33 2.31
N HIS A 31 7.38 -5.70 3.03
CA HIS A 31 7.91 -4.94 4.16
C HIS A 31 8.40 -3.56 3.72
N HIS A 32 9.25 -3.51 2.69
CA HIS A 32 9.78 -2.24 2.19
C HIS A 32 8.69 -1.36 1.56
N ALA A 33 7.73 -1.94 0.84
CA ALA A 33 6.58 -1.22 0.32
C ALA A 33 5.73 -0.61 1.45
N PHE A 34 5.44 -1.41 2.50
CA PHE A 34 4.69 -0.94 3.66
C PHE A 34 5.42 0.20 4.37
N MET A 35 6.73 0.04 4.64
CA MET A 35 7.54 1.06 5.29
C MET A 35 7.53 2.36 4.49
N PHE A 36 7.83 2.29 3.18
CA PHE A 36 7.83 3.46 2.31
C PHE A 36 6.50 4.22 2.33
N LEU A 37 5.38 3.51 2.15
CA LEU A 37 4.05 4.12 2.13
C LEU A 37 3.66 4.70 3.51
N SER A 38 3.99 3.99 4.60
CA SER A 38 3.66 4.45 5.97
C SER A 38 4.36 5.78 6.33
N TYR A 39 5.56 6.03 5.82
CA TYR A 39 6.27 7.30 6.02
C TYR A 39 5.80 8.42 5.10
N ARG A 40 5.12 8.10 4.00
CA ARG A 40 4.66 9.03 2.96
C ARG A 40 3.15 9.06 2.87
N MET A 41 2.46 8.96 4.01
CA MET A 41 1.00 8.81 4.05
C MET A 41 0.24 10.03 3.51
N ALA A 42 0.80 11.23 3.62
CA ALA A 42 0.18 12.42 3.05
C ALA A 42 0.19 12.34 1.51
N GLU A 43 1.36 12.10 0.91
CA GLU A 43 1.50 11.99 -0.54
C GLU A 43 0.75 10.77 -1.10
N PHE A 44 0.69 9.68 -0.33
CA PHE A 44 -0.07 8.51 -0.73
C PHE A 44 -1.58 8.79 -0.76
N LYS A 45 -2.11 9.57 0.20
CA LYS A 45 -3.50 10.03 0.17
C LYS A 45 -3.77 10.89 -1.06
N ASP A 46 -2.91 11.86 -1.34
CA ASP A 46 -3.03 12.73 -2.51
C ASP A 46 -3.02 11.93 -3.82
N TYR A 47 -2.13 10.94 -3.93
CA TYR A 47 -2.05 10.05 -5.09
C TYR A 47 -3.35 9.26 -5.28
N VAL A 48 -3.86 8.59 -4.22
CA VAL A 48 -5.08 7.79 -4.31
C VAL A 48 -6.29 8.65 -4.67
N GLU A 49 -6.38 9.89 -4.18
CA GLU A 49 -7.42 10.83 -4.59
C GLU A 49 -7.30 11.24 -6.05
N ALA A 50 -6.08 11.54 -6.52
CA ALA A 50 -5.83 11.88 -7.92
C ALA A 50 -6.23 10.72 -8.86
N GLU A 51 -5.85 9.48 -8.53
CA GLU A 51 -6.24 8.29 -9.30
C GLU A 51 -7.75 8.07 -9.28
N ARG A 52 -8.41 8.28 -8.14
CA ARG A 52 -9.87 8.21 -8.05
C ARG A 52 -10.55 9.23 -8.96
N LYS A 53 -10.02 10.47 -9.03
CA LYS A 53 -10.54 11.53 -9.92
C LYS A 53 -10.35 11.17 -11.40
N LYS A 54 -9.19 10.60 -11.77
CA LYS A 54 -8.94 10.13 -13.14
C LYS A 54 -9.94 9.05 -13.56
N GLN A 55 -10.17 8.05 -12.71
CA GLN A 55 -11.14 6.98 -13.00
C GLN A 55 -12.57 7.51 -13.16
N ALA A 56 -12.96 8.50 -12.35
CA ALA A 56 -14.29 9.12 -12.45
C ALA A 56 -14.49 9.96 -13.73
N GLN A 57 -13.40 10.38 -14.40
CA GLN A 57 -13.43 11.21 -15.60
C GLN A 57 -13.35 10.40 -16.91
N GLY A 58 -13.54 9.08 -16.84
CA GLY A 58 -13.60 8.20 -18.01
C GLY A 58 -12.26 7.58 -18.37
N GLY A 59 -11.77 6.68 -17.49
CA GLY A 59 -10.81 5.65 -17.93
C GLY A 59 -11.41 4.73 -18.97
#